data_AF-A0A5B9YCL1-F1
#
_entry.id   AF-A0A5B9YCL1-F1
#
_cell.length_a   1.000
_cell.length_b   1.000
_cell.length_c   1.000
_cell.angle_alpha   90.00
_cell.angle_beta   90.00
_cell.angle_gamma   90.00
#
_symmetry.space_group_name_H-M   'P 1'
#
loop_
_entity.id
_entity.type
_entity.pdbx_description
1 polymer ?
#
loop_
_entity_poly.entity_id
_entity_poly.type
_entity_poly.pdbx_seq_one_letter_code
_entity_poly.pdbx_strand_id
1 'polypeptide(L)'
;MNEYEVISIPVSDGTEREFAIMDTFEVRRKMYMAVSLIEEDEIKEGVYIYRYYNAEDGDVIIEEIAEPDEYNKAVAAYEKR
;
A
#
# COMPACT_ATOMS: atom_id res chain seq x y z
N MET A 1 6.05 -10.27 -19.25
CA MET A 1 6.12 -8.95 -18.63
C MET A 1 5.24 -9.05 -17.39
N ASN A 2 5.79 -8.87 -16.19
CA ASN A 2 4.93 -8.78 -15.01
C ASN A 2 4.33 -7.38 -15.04
N GLU A 3 3.08 -7.29 -15.45
CA GLU A 3 2.29 -6.06 -15.34
C GLU A 3 1.94 -5.91 -13.87
N TYR A 4 2.65 -5.02 -13.17
CA TYR A 4 2.27 -4.60 -11.83
C TYR A 4 1.09 -3.63 -11.96
N GLU A 5 0.08 -3.79 -11.12
CA GLU A 5 -0.97 -2.78 -11.01
C GLU A 5 -0.36 -1.52 -10.38
N VAL A 6 -0.63 -0.35 -10.97
CA VAL A 6 -0.12 0.94 -10.50
C VAL A 6 -1.26 1.72 -9.86
N ILE A 7 -0.97 2.35 -8.74
CA ILE A 7 -1.92 3.20 -8.03
C ILE A 7 -1.30 4.54 -7.65
N SER A 8 -2.09 5.60 -7.77
CA SER A 8 -1.71 6.95 -7.35
C SER A 8 -2.23 7.20 -5.95
N ILE A 9 -1.31 7.45 -5.01
CA ILE A 9 -1.65 7.73 -3.62
C ILE A 9 -1.25 9.19 -3.31
N PRO A 10 -2.19 10.03 -2.83
CA PRO A 10 -1.84 11.35 -2.32
C PRO A 10 -1.04 11.17 -1.02
N VAL A 11 0.20 11.65 -1.02
CA VAL A 11 1.04 11.63 0.18
C VAL A 11 0.90 12.93 0.95
N SER A 12 1.28 12.90 2.23
CA SER A 12 1.16 14.04 3.16
C SER A 12 1.80 15.36 2.69
N ASP A 13 2.72 15.33 1.72
CA ASP A 13 3.34 16.53 1.12
C ASP A 13 2.41 17.25 0.10
N GLY A 14 1.22 16.72 -0.14
CA GLY A 14 0.23 17.27 -1.07
C GLY A 14 0.45 16.88 -2.54
N THR A 15 1.45 16.06 -2.82
CA THR A 15 1.71 15.48 -4.14
C THR A 15 1.06 14.11 -4.26
N GLU A 16 0.59 13.75 -5.45
CA GLU A 16 0.27 12.36 -5.78
C GLU A 16 1.56 11.66 -6.24
N ARG A 17 1.79 10.46 -5.72
CA ARG A 17 2.90 9.60 -6.13
C ARG A 17 2.36 8.29 -6.67
N GLU A 18 3.02 7.77 -7.68
CA GLU A 18 2.69 6.47 -8.27
C GLU A 18 3.40 5.36 -7.49
N PHE A 19 2.66 4.29 -7.24
CA PHE A 19 3.19 3.12 -6.58
C PHE A 19 2.79 1.84 -7.33
N ALA A 20 3.72 0.92 -7.44
CA ALA A 20 3.47 -0.43 -7.93
C ALA A 20 2.92 -1.29 -6.80
N ILE A 21 1.79 -1.96 -7.02
CA ILE A 21 1.19 -2.90 -6.09
C ILE A 21 2.00 -4.19 -6.12
N MET A 22 2.61 -4.52 -4.98
CA MET A 22 3.46 -5.69 -4.82
C MET A 22 2.65 -6.89 -4.31
N ASP A 23 1.77 -6.65 -3.33
CA ASP A 23 0.89 -7.67 -2.75
C ASP A 23 -0.29 -7.04 -1.99
N THR A 24 -1.35 -7.81 -1.78
CA THR A 24 -2.46 -7.46 -0.89
C THR A 24 -2.73 -8.59 0.10
N PHE A 25 -3.02 -8.24 1.36
CA PHE A 25 -3.17 -9.23 2.42
C PHE A 25 -4.07 -8.74 3.55
N GLU A 26 -4.62 -9.70 4.30
CA GLU A 26 -5.48 -9.41 5.46
C GLU A 26 -4.73 -9.72 6.77
N VAL A 27 -4.77 -8.77 7.72
CA VAL A 27 -4.30 -8.99 9.09
C VAL A 27 -5.39 -8.57 10.06
N ARG A 28 -5.84 -9.49 10.91
CA ARG A 28 -6.87 -9.24 11.93
C ARG A 28 -8.15 -8.59 11.34
N ARG A 29 -8.64 -9.10 10.19
CA ARG A 29 -9.83 -8.58 9.48
C ARG A 29 -9.70 -7.16 8.91
N LYS A 30 -8.48 -6.65 8.80
CA LYS A 30 -8.17 -5.42 8.09
C LYS A 30 -7.37 -5.77 6.84
N MET A 31 -7.65 -5.08 5.74
CA MET A 31 -6.96 -5.28 4.47
C MET A 31 -5.81 -4.29 4.31
N TYR A 32 -4.68 -4.79 3.82
CA TYR A 32 -3.44 -4.04 3.65
C TYR A 32 -2.86 -4.29 2.28
N MET A 33 -2.19 -3.28 1.75
CA MET A 33 -1.55 -3.31 0.46
C MET A 33 -0.09 -2.93 0.62
N ALA A 34 0.78 -3.81 0.14
CA ALA A 34 2.21 -3.59 0.01
C ALA A 34 2.48 -2.95 -1.36
N VAL A 35 3.11 -1.79 -1.36
CA VAL A 35 3.41 -1.04 -2.58
C VAL A 35 4.84 -0.53 -2.61
N SER A 36 5.42 -0.41 -3.79
CA SER A 36 6.74 0.18 -3.99
C SER A 36 6.65 1.45 -4.81
N LEU A 37 7.41 2.48 -4.42
CA LEU A 37 7.37 3.79 -5.07
C LEU A 37 7.88 3.67 -6.52
N ILE A 38 7.19 4.30 -7.45
CA ILE A 38 7.65 4.47 -8.82
C ILE A 38 8.17 5.89 -8.99
N GLU A 39 9.41 6.01 -9.44
CA GLU A 39 10.05 7.29 -9.73
C GLU A 39 10.87 7.13 -11.01
N GLU A 40 10.69 8.05 -11.97
CA GLU A 40 11.37 8.02 -13.27
C GLU A 40 11.13 6.71 -14.06
N ASP A 41 9.89 6.20 -14.03
CA ASP A 41 9.49 4.91 -14.65
C ASP A 41 10.20 3.67 -14.04
N GLU A 42 10.89 3.82 -12.90
CA GLU A 42 11.53 2.72 -12.19
C GLU A 42 10.90 2.48 -10.81
N ILE A 43 10.69 1.20 -10.47
CA ILE A 43 10.27 0.80 -9.13
C ILE A 43 11.47 0.92 -8.20
N LYS A 44 11.38 1.82 -7.21
CA LYS A 44 12.41 2.04 -6.21
C LYS A 44 12.45 0.91 -5.20
N GLU A 45 13.64 0.68 -4.64
CA GLU A 45 13.86 -0.30 -3.58
C GLU A 45 13.20 0.18 -2.28
N GLY A 46 12.18 -0.53 -1.83
CA GLY A 46 11.43 -0.20 -0.62
C GLY A 46 9.94 -0.55 -0.76
N VAL A 47 9.36 -1.08 0.30
CA VAL A 47 7.93 -1.44 0.34
C VAL A 47 7.25 -0.63 1.44
N TYR A 48 6.21 0.08 1.04
CA TYR A 48 5.30 0.82 1.90
C TYR A 48 4.02 0.00 2.10
N ILE A 49 3.46 0.05 3.30
CA ILE A 49 2.24 -0.69 3.63
C ILE A 49 1.15 0.32 3.98
N TYR A 50 0.08 0.29 3.20
CA TYR A 50 -1.12 1.10 3.43
C TYR A 50 -2.28 0.21 3.85
N ARG A 51 -3.22 0.79 4.59
CA ARG A 51 -4.52 0.15 4.81
C ARG A 51 -5.43 0.53 3.65
N TYR A 52 -6.22 -0.42 3.17
CA TYR A 52 -7.28 -0.12 2.21
C TYR A 52 -8.59 -0.77 2.64
N TYR A 53 -9.71 -0.21 2.23
CA TYR A 53 -11.02 -0.81 2.40
C TYR A 53 -11.96 -0.37 1.28
N ASN A 54 -12.92 -1.23 0.95
CA ASN A 54 -13.95 -0.89 -0.03
C ASN A 54 -15.00 0.00 0.66
N ALA A 55 -15.24 1.16 0.07
CA ALA A 55 -16.37 2.02 0.39
C ALA A 55 -17.69 1.40 -0.11
N GLU A 56 -18.81 1.87 0.42
CA GLU A 56 -20.14 1.39 0.06
C GLU A 56 -20.51 1.66 -1.41
N ASP A 57 -19.88 2.65 -2.05
CA ASP A 57 -20.09 3.00 -3.46
C ASP A 57 -19.27 2.11 -4.43
N GLY A 58 -18.44 1.21 -3.89
CA GLY A 58 -17.52 0.37 -4.67
C GLY A 58 -16.14 1.00 -4.89
N ASP A 59 -15.91 2.22 -4.41
CA ASP A 59 -14.60 2.85 -4.38
C ASP A 59 -13.66 2.18 -3.37
N VAL A 60 -12.35 2.25 -3.62
CA VAL A 60 -11.33 1.82 -2.66
C VAL A 60 -10.79 3.05 -1.95
N ILE A 61 -10.88 3.07 -0.63
CA ILE A 61 -10.27 4.11 0.20
C ILE A 61 -8.93 3.58 0.73
N ILE A 62 -7.89 4.39 0.57
CA ILE A 62 -6.53 4.11 1.04
C ILE A 62 -6.24 5.05 2.20
N GLU A 63 -5.70 4.51 3.28
CA GLU A 63 -5.33 5.26 4.47
C GLU A 63 -3.91 4.92 4.93
N GLU A 64 -3.19 5.94 5.37
CA GLU A 64 -1.94 5.78 6.11
C GLU A 64 -2.21 5.12 7.48
N ILE A 65 -1.32 4.23 7.89
CA ILE A 65 -1.42 3.55 9.18
C ILE A 65 -0.80 4.45 10.26
N ALA A 66 -1.65 5.17 11.00
CA ALA A 66 -1.19 6.09 12.04
C ALA A 66 -0.61 5.39 13.29
N GLU A 67 -1.05 4.16 13.60
CA GLU A 67 -0.60 3.42 14.78
C GLU A 67 0.68 2.59 14.46
N PRO A 68 1.83 2.87 15.09
CA PRO A 68 3.07 2.14 14.82
C PRO A 68 2.94 0.63 15.10
N ASP A 69 2.18 0.26 16.13
CA ASP A 69 1.91 -1.12 16.49
C ASP A 69 1.05 -1.87 15.46
N GLU A 70 0.19 -1.17 14.72
CA GLU A 70 -0.56 -1.74 13.59
C GLU A 70 0.36 -1.90 12.39
N TYR A 71 1.13 -0.86 12.08
CA TYR A 71 2.10 -0.87 10.97
C TYR A 71 3.10 -2.02 11.11
N ASN A 72 3.74 -2.15 12.28
CA ASN A 72 4.71 -3.20 12.56
C ASN A 72 4.10 -4.61 12.42
N LYS A 73 2.83 -4.80 12.79
CA LYS A 73 2.14 -6.09 12.61
C LYS A 73 1.86 -6.38 11.14
N ALA A 74 1.51 -5.36 10.36
CA ALA A 74 1.29 -5.50 8.92
C ALA A 74 2.61 -5.81 8.19
N VAL A 75 3.70 -5.11 8.53
CA VAL A 75 5.05 -5.40 8.03
C VAL A 75 5.47 -6.83 8.36
N ALA A 76 5.37 -7.24 9.63
CA ALA A 76 5.74 -8.58 10.05
C ALA A 76 4.85 -9.68 9.41
N ALA A 77 3.63 -9.35 8.97
CA ALA A 77 2.78 -10.28 8.24
C ALA A 77 3.22 -10.40 6.77
N TYR A 78 3.59 -9.28 6.14
CA TYR A 78 4.12 -9.24 4.79
C TYR A 78 5.46 -9.99 4.67
N GLU A 79 6.40 -9.75 5.59
CA GLU A 79 7.72 -10.41 5.59
C GLU A 79 7.67 -11.92 5.85
N LYS A 80 6.56 -12.43 6.38
CA LYS A 80 6.37 -13.86 6.68
C LYS A 80 5.71 -14.66 5.56
N ARG A 81 5.30 -14.00 4.48
CA ARG A 81 4.79 -14.67 3.27
C ARG A 81 5.94 -15.20 2.42
#